data_AF-A0A8H8NT41-F1
#
_entry.id   AF-A0A8H8NT41-F1
#
_cell.length_a   1.000
_cell.length_b   1.000
_cell.length_c   1.000
_cell.angle_alpha   90.00
_cell.angle_beta   90.00
_cell.angle_gamma   90.00
#
_symmetry.space_group_name_H-M   'P 1'
#
loop_
_entity.id
_entity.type
_entity.pdbx_description
1 polymer ?
#
loop_
_entity_poly.entity_id
_entity_poly.type
_entity_poly.pdbx_seq_one_letter_code
_entity_poly.pdbx_strand_id
1 'polypeptide(L)'
;MFTYNSGKYLEGLSTLARLTNASKWHDQLIETANAAIKARAWQGDDGIITEGQGGDLNKNDDARGFKAVFIRALHKLFHDTNNRDLQILIHSYVDVQYNALLDLSSNGTSYGVVWHGPYNGPTPWGQNAALDVLVSAIGAN
;
A
#
# COMPACT_ATOMS: atom_id res chain seq x y z
N MET A 1 -10.63 -8.20 7.35
CA MET A 1 -9.18 -8.40 7.14
C MET A 1 -8.57 -7.05 6.85
N PHE A 2 -7.35 -6.79 7.33
CA PHE A 2 -6.70 -5.47 7.19
C PHE A 2 -5.41 -5.57 6.40
N THR A 3 -5.09 -4.52 5.64
CA THR A 3 -3.94 -4.47 4.73
C THR A 3 -2.61 -4.70 5.44
N TYR A 4 -2.44 -4.16 6.66
CA TYR A 4 -1.18 -4.24 7.40
C TYR A 4 -0.78 -5.68 7.75
N ASN A 5 -1.76 -6.58 7.94
CA ASN A 5 -1.49 -7.99 8.20
C ASN A 5 -0.80 -8.65 7.00
N SER A 6 -1.32 -8.41 5.80
CA SER A 6 -0.69 -8.84 4.55
C SER A 6 0.67 -8.18 4.37
N GLY A 7 0.80 -6.88 4.65
CA GLY A 7 2.09 -6.18 4.59
C GLY A 7 3.17 -6.78 5.49
N LYS A 8 2.86 -7.00 6.77
CA LYS A 8 3.81 -7.61 7.72
C LYS A 8 4.17 -9.04 7.37
N TYR A 9 3.18 -9.80 6.89
CA TYR A 9 3.43 -11.17 6.43
C TYR A 9 4.36 -11.20 5.22
N LEU A 10 4.16 -10.30 4.24
CA LEU A 10 5.05 -10.15 3.08
C LEU A 10 6.46 -9.74 3.48
N GLU A 11 6.65 -8.79 4.42
CA GLU A 11 7.97 -8.40 4.90
C GLU A 11 8.74 -9.58 5.53
N GLY A 12 8.03 -10.42 6.29
CA GLY A 12 8.55 -11.65 6.88
C GLY A 12 8.90 -12.69 5.83
N LEU A 13 7.98 -12.95 4.88
CA LEU A 13 8.22 -13.87 3.77
C LEU A 13 9.40 -13.43 2.89
N SER A 14 9.52 -12.15 2.53
CA SER A 14 10.67 -11.63 1.76
C SER A 14 11.98 -11.89 2.50
N THR A 15 11.98 -11.70 3.82
CA THR A 15 13.15 -11.96 4.65
C THR A 15 13.51 -13.44 4.71
N LEU A 16 12.53 -14.32 4.91
CA LEU A 16 12.73 -15.77 4.90
C LEU A 16 13.23 -16.26 3.54
N ALA A 17 12.62 -15.80 2.46
CA ALA A 17 12.98 -16.18 1.10
C ALA A 17 14.42 -15.76 0.78
N ARG A 18 14.80 -14.53 1.13
CA ARG A 18 16.18 -14.04 0.97
C ARG A 18 17.20 -14.81 1.81
N LEU A 19 16.90 -15.09 3.08
CA LEU A 19 17.86 -15.73 3.99
C LEU A 19 18.08 -17.22 3.67
N THR A 20 17.05 -17.91 3.21
CA THR A 20 17.10 -19.36 2.97
C THR A 20 17.35 -19.72 1.51
N ASN A 21 17.07 -18.80 0.58
CA ASN A 21 17.12 -19.01 -0.86
C ASN A 21 16.33 -20.25 -1.34
N ALA A 22 15.31 -20.66 -0.57
CA ALA A 22 14.49 -21.81 -0.90
C ALA A 22 13.30 -21.37 -1.78
N SER A 23 13.13 -22.02 -2.93
CA SER A 23 12.10 -21.70 -3.92
C SER A 23 10.71 -21.59 -3.32
N LYS A 24 10.34 -22.49 -2.42
CA LYS A 24 9.03 -22.49 -1.74
C LYS A 24 8.65 -21.15 -1.11
N TRP A 25 9.63 -20.42 -0.56
CA TRP A 25 9.36 -19.13 0.08
C TRP A 25 9.26 -17.99 -0.95
N HIS A 26 9.98 -18.09 -2.06
CA HIS A 26 9.80 -17.17 -3.19
C HIS A 26 8.42 -17.36 -3.85
N ASP A 27 8.02 -18.61 -4.08
CA ASP A 27 6.72 -18.95 -4.67
C ASP A 27 5.59 -18.42 -3.78
N GLN A 28 5.65 -18.72 -2.48
CA GLN A 28 4.67 -18.26 -1.51
C GLN A 28 4.64 -16.72 -1.38
N LEU A 29 5.79 -16.05 -1.47
CA LEU A 29 5.87 -14.59 -1.46
C LEU A 29 5.15 -13.99 -2.68
N ILE A 30 5.38 -14.52 -3.88
CA ILE A 30 4.75 -14.06 -5.12
C ILE A 30 3.23 -14.29 -5.06
N GLU A 31 2.80 -15.49 -4.67
CA GLU A 31 1.38 -15.84 -4.55
C GLU A 31 0.66 -14.94 -3.54
N THR A 32 1.27 -14.74 -2.37
CA THR A 32 0.72 -13.87 -1.32
C THR A 32 0.63 -12.42 -1.78
N ALA A 33 1.67 -11.90 -2.44
CA ALA A 33 1.68 -10.52 -2.91
C ALA A 33 0.60 -10.29 -3.98
N ASN A 34 0.48 -11.22 -4.93
CA ASN A 34 -0.53 -11.18 -5.97
C ASN A 34 -1.95 -11.22 -5.39
N ALA A 35 -2.20 -12.11 -4.43
CA ALA A 35 -3.50 -12.21 -3.75
C ALA A 35 -3.81 -10.93 -2.94
N ALA A 36 -2.85 -10.38 -2.22
CA ALA A 36 -3.03 -9.18 -1.41
C ALA A 36 -3.31 -7.92 -2.26
N ILE A 37 -2.56 -7.73 -3.36
CA ILE A 37 -2.74 -6.60 -4.29
C ILE A 37 -4.09 -6.65 -5.02
N LYS A 38 -4.74 -7.81 -5.08
CA LYS A 38 -6.03 -8.02 -5.77
C LYS A 38 -7.19 -8.25 -4.80
N ALA A 39 -6.98 -8.07 -3.50
CA ALA A 39 -7.97 -8.42 -2.50
C ALA A 39 -9.09 -7.39 -2.42
N ARG A 40 -10.30 -7.80 -2.85
CA ARG A 40 -11.54 -7.02 -2.72
C ARG A 40 -11.93 -6.65 -1.29
N ALA A 41 -11.26 -7.22 -0.29
CA ALA A 41 -11.52 -6.93 1.11
C ALA A 41 -11.10 -5.51 1.53
N TRP A 42 -10.18 -4.86 0.81
CA TRP A 42 -9.67 -3.53 1.15
C TRP A 42 -9.45 -2.60 -0.04
N GLN A 43 -9.81 -2.99 -1.25
CA GLN A 43 -9.74 -2.12 -2.42
C GLN A 43 -11.03 -2.16 -3.22
N GLY A 44 -11.36 -1.02 -3.83
CA GLY A 44 -12.50 -0.89 -4.74
C GLY A 44 -12.28 -1.60 -6.08
N ASP A 45 -13.28 -1.49 -6.96
CA ASP A 45 -13.15 -1.94 -8.35
C ASP A 45 -12.14 -1.11 -9.15
N ASP A 46 -11.88 0.12 -8.70
CA ASP A 46 -10.85 1.04 -9.16
C ASP A 46 -9.44 0.73 -8.65
N GLY A 47 -9.30 -0.24 -7.74
CA GLY A 47 -8.02 -0.61 -7.13
C GLY A 47 -7.54 0.34 -6.02
N ILE A 48 -8.32 1.36 -5.65
CA ILE A 48 -7.96 2.29 -4.58
C ILE A 48 -8.27 1.65 -3.22
N ILE A 49 -7.34 1.75 -2.26
CA ILE A 49 -7.51 1.18 -0.91
C ILE A 49 -8.62 1.93 -0.14
N THR A 50 -9.66 1.23 0.30
CA THR A 50 -10.83 1.75 1.02
C THR A 50 -10.69 1.74 2.55
N GLU A 51 -9.61 1.15 3.05
CA GLU A 51 -9.37 0.99 4.48
C GLU A 51 -9.14 2.32 5.21
N GLY A 52 -9.65 2.41 6.44
CA GLY A 52 -9.44 3.56 7.30
C GLY A 52 -10.04 4.84 6.72
N GLN A 53 -11.19 4.76 6.03
CA GLN A 53 -11.88 5.92 5.43
C GLN A 53 -13.23 6.27 6.11
N GLY A 54 -13.81 5.41 6.95
CA GLY A 54 -15.11 5.66 7.61
C GLY A 54 -15.02 6.42 8.93
N GLY A 55 -16.16 6.72 9.58
CA GLY A 55 -16.21 7.36 10.91
C GLY A 55 -15.82 8.85 10.93
N ASP A 56 -15.54 9.38 12.14
CA ASP A 56 -15.07 10.76 12.32
C ASP A 56 -13.63 10.91 11.83
N LEU A 57 -13.44 11.65 10.73
CA LEU A 57 -12.14 11.83 10.09
C LEU A 57 -11.19 12.73 10.89
N ASN A 58 -11.70 13.49 11.87
CA ASN A 58 -10.91 14.34 12.77
C ASN A 58 -10.39 13.58 14.01
N LYS A 59 -10.69 12.29 14.12
CA LYS A 59 -10.16 11.42 15.15
C LYS A 59 -9.20 10.40 14.55
N ASN A 60 -8.10 10.20 15.24
CA ASN A 60 -7.17 9.14 14.88
C ASN A 60 -7.78 7.77 15.15
N ASP A 61 -7.42 6.82 14.31
CA ASP A 61 -7.75 5.40 14.42
C ASP A 61 -6.59 4.59 13.80
N ASP A 62 -6.30 3.42 14.34
CA ASP A 62 -5.16 2.62 13.85
C ASP A 62 -5.31 2.25 12.37
N ALA A 63 -6.55 2.02 11.91
CA ALA A 63 -6.83 1.66 10.53
C ALA A 63 -6.49 2.77 9.54
N ARG A 64 -6.33 4.03 9.97
CA ARG A 64 -5.88 5.12 9.09
C ARG A 64 -4.48 4.88 8.54
N GLY A 65 -3.62 4.22 9.33
CA GLY A 65 -2.21 3.97 8.98
C GLY A 65 -1.94 2.59 8.38
N PHE A 66 -2.87 1.63 8.46
CA PHE A 66 -2.65 0.26 8.01
C PHE A 66 -2.27 0.16 6.53
N LYS A 67 -2.97 0.91 5.66
CA LYS A 67 -2.67 0.97 4.22
C LYS A 67 -1.25 1.44 3.91
N ALA A 68 -0.72 2.36 4.70
CA ALA A 68 0.66 2.85 4.55
C ALA A 68 1.68 1.74 4.86
N VAL A 69 1.43 0.95 5.92
CA VAL A 69 2.24 -0.23 6.25
C VAL A 69 2.26 -1.24 5.11
N PHE A 70 1.12 -1.47 4.45
CA PHE A 70 1.05 -2.35 3.29
C PHE A 70 1.85 -1.81 2.10
N ILE A 71 1.70 -0.54 1.78
CA ILE A 71 2.43 0.11 0.68
C ILE A 71 3.95 0.07 0.92
N ARG A 72 4.41 0.33 2.15
CA ARG A 72 5.84 0.19 2.50
C ARG A 72 6.37 -1.23 2.32
N ALA A 73 5.57 -2.24 2.69
CA ALA A 73 5.94 -3.64 2.48
C ALA A 73 6.09 -3.97 0.98
N LEU A 74 5.20 -3.44 0.14
CA LEU A 74 5.27 -3.60 -1.31
C LEU A 74 6.48 -2.88 -1.90
N HIS A 75 6.81 -1.67 -1.43
CA HIS A 75 8.00 -0.95 -1.85
C HIS A 75 9.29 -1.72 -1.55
N LYS A 76 9.42 -2.28 -0.34
CA LYS A 76 10.54 -3.17 -0.02
C LYS A 76 10.57 -4.37 -0.99
N LEU A 77 9.43 -5.01 -1.23
CA LEU A 77 9.35 -6.17 -2.11
C LEU A 77 9.73 -5.85 -3.55
N PHE A 78 9.37 -4.67 -4.06
CA PHE A 78 9.75 -4.20 -5.39
C PHE A 78 11.28 -4.19 -5.57
N HIS A 79 12.01 -3.75 -4.55
CA HIS A 79 13.48 -3.72 -4.56
C HIS A 79 14.13 -5.08 -4.27
N ASP A 80 13.49 -5.92 -3.45
CA ASP A 80 14.03 -7.23 -3.06
C ASP A 80 13.86 -8.31 -4.14
N THR A 81 12.87 -8.16 -5.04
CA THR A 81 12.52 -9.20 -6.02
C THR A 81 13.21 -9.04 -7.37
N ASN A 82 13.59 -10.16 -7.97
CA ASN A 82 14.04 -10.23 -9.38
C ASN A 82 12.90 -10.62 -10.34
N ASN A 83 11.68 -10.84 -9.83
CA ASN A 83 10.53 -11.17 -10.66
C ASN A 83 9.96 -9.90 -11.29
N ARG A 84 10.14 -9.75 -12.61
CA ARG A 84 9.74 -8.55 -13.36
C ARG A 84 8.22 -8.34 -13.36
N ASP A 85 7.43 -9.40 -13.45
CA ASP A 85 5.97 -9.31 -13.44
C ASP A 85 5.45 -8.82 -12.09
N LEU A 86 6.06 -9.28 -11.00
CA LEU A 86 5.73 -8.80 -9.66
C LEU A 86 6.12 -7.32 -9.48
N GLN A 87 7.28 -6.89 -10.01
CA GLN A 87 7.65 -5.47 -10.01
C GLN A 87 6.63 -4.61 -10.77
N ILE A 88 6.20 -5.04 -11.96
CA ILE A 88 5.19 -4.34 -12.76
C ILE A 88 3.86 -4.27 -12.00
N LEU A 89 3.45 -5.36 -11.36
CA LEU A 89 2.22 -5.40 -10.57
C LEU A 89 2.27 -4.42 -9.38
N ILE A 90 3.39 -4.40 -8.63
CA ILE A 90 3.57 -3.49 -7.50
C ILE A 90 3.59 -2.04 -7.97
N HIS A 91 4.37 -1.74 -9.01
CA HIS A 91 4.46 -0.40 -9.61
C HIS A 91 3.06 0.10 -10.03
N SER A 92 2.33 -0.70 -10.81
CA SER A 92 0.98 -0.35 -11.26
C SER A 92 0.02 -0.11 -10.09
N TYR A 93 0.11 -0.91 -9.03
CA TYR A 93 -0.75 -0.77 -7.86
C TYR A 93 -0.43 0.49 -7.04
N VAL A 94 0.86 0.83 -6.88
CA VAL A 94 1.32 2.05 -6.21
C VAL A 94 0.89 3.29 -7.00
N ASP A 95 1.02 3.27 -8.33
CA ASP A 95 0.60 4.37 -9.20
C ASP A 95 -0.89 4.69 -9.07
N VAL A 96 -1.75 3.67 -8.92
CA VAL A 96 -3.19 3.88 -8.64
C VAL A 96 -3.39 4.67 -7.34
N GLN A 97 -2.67 4.33 -6.27
CA GLN A 97 -2.80 5.04 -4.99
C GLN A 97 -2.21 6.45 -5.07
N TYR A 98 -1.11 6.61 -5.79
CA TYR A 98 -0.45 7.89 -6.01
C TYR A 98 -1.36 8.87 -6.75
N ASN A 99 -1.97 8.43 -7.86
CA ASN A 99 -2.92 9.23 -8.63
C ASN A 99 -4.17 9.58 -7.80
N ALA A 100 -4.71 8.61 -7.04
CA ALA A 100 -5.84 8.87 -6.15
C ALA A 100 -5.53 9.95 -5.10
N LEU A 101 -4.34 9.90 -4.50
CA LEU A 101 -3.90 10.91 -3.54
C LEU A 101 -3.80 12.30 -4.18
N LEU A 102 -3.13 12.41 -5.33
CA LEU A 102 -2.94 13.70 -5.99
C LEU A 102 -4.26 14.29 -6.50
N ASP A 103 -5.03 13.50 -7.23
CA ASP A 103 -6.17 14.00 -7.99
C ASP A 103 -7.44 14.14 -7.16
N LEU A 104 -7.62 13.27 -6.15
CA LEU A 104 -8.88 13.17 -5.39
C LEU A 104 -8.74 13.60 -3.93
N SER A 105 -7.56 13.40 -3.34
CA SER A 105 -7.36 13.52 -1.89
C SER A 105 -6.22 14.47 -1.51
N SER A 106 -6.04 15.55 -2.26
CA SER A 106 -5.07 16.59 -1.91
C SER A 106 -5.59 18.00 -2.13
N ASN A 107 -4.89 18.98 -1.55
CA ASN A 107 -5.00 20.40 -1.90
C ASN A 107 -3.68 20.97 -2.48
N GLY A 108 -2.81 20.10 -3.00
CA GLY A 108 -1.49 20.44 -3.53
C GLY A 108 -0.35 20.50 -2.51
N THR A 109 -0.64 20.66 -1.20
CA THR A 109 0.40 20.65 -0.15
C THR A 109 0.08 19.72 1.02
N SER A 110 -1.14 19.20 1.07
CA SER A 110 -1.63 18.35 2.14
C SER A 110 -2.47 17.21 1.56
N TYR A 111 -2.37 16.04 2.18
CA TYR A 111 -3.08 14.83 1.78
C TYR A 111 -4.15 14.40 2.79
N GLY A 112 -5.25 13.87 2.26
CA GLY A 112 -6.39 13.38 3.01
C GLY A 112 -6.28 11.91 3.40
N VAL A 113 -7.24 11.47 4.21
CA VAL A 113 -7.36 10.08 4.68
C VAL A 113 -8.18 9.23 3.72
N VAL A 114 -9.15 9.86 3.06
CA VAL A 114 -10.10 9.26 2.12
C VAL A 114 -9.51 9.38 0.72
N TRP A 115 -8.85 8.32 0.23
CA TRP A 115 -8.14 8.36 -1.05
C TRP A 115 -9.08 8.43 -2.26
N HIS A 116 -10.33 8.00 -2.10
CA HIS A 116 -11.41 8.24 -3.07
C HIS A 116 -11.86 9.69 -3.16
N GLY A 117 -11.40 10.54 -2.24
CA GLY A 117 -11.79 11.94 -2.17
C GLY A 117 -13.27 12.16 -1.83
N PRO A 118 -13.73 13.43 -1.94
CA PRO A 118 -12.89 14.61 -2.13
C PRO A 118 -12.00 14.87 -0.91
N TYR A 119 -10.95 15.69 -1.07
CA TYR A 119 -10.06 16.08 0.02
C TYR A 119 -10.85 16.60 1.24
N ASN A 120 -10.61 15.97 2.39
CA ASN A 120 -11.42 16.16 3.60
C ASN A 120 -10.70 16.99 4.69
N GLY A 121 -9.68 17.76 4.30
CA GLY A 121 -8.87 18.55 5.22
C GLY A 121 -7.64 17.82 5.77
N PRO A 122 -6.64 18.56 6.28
CA PRO A 122 -5.38 17.98 6.71
C PRO A 122 -5.53 17.33 8.09
N THR A 123 -4.98 16.13 8.23
CA THR A 123 -4.82 15.47 9.52
C THR A 123 -3.43 14.85 9.63
N PRO A 124 -2.83 14.74 10.82
CA PRO A 124 -1.52 14.10 10.97
C PRO A 124 -1.47 12.67 10.41
N TRP A 125 -2.55 11.88 10.61
CA TRP A 125 -2.64 10.52 10.09
C TRP A 125 -2.88 10.46 8.58
N GLY A 126 -3.60 11.43 7.98
CA GLY A 126 -3.72 11.55 6.53
C GLY A 126 -2.37 11.82 5.86
N GLN A 127 -1.59 12.76 6.41
CA GLN A 127 -0.23 13.04 5.92
C GLN A 127 0.67 11.81 6.08
N ASN A 128 0.67 11.19 7.27
CA ASN A 128 1.50 10.03 7.54
C ASN A 128 1.17 8.87 6.60
N ALA A 129 -0.11 8.63 6.32
CA ALA A 129 -0.52 7.56 5.42
C ALA A 129 -0.13 7.81 3.96
N ALA A 130 -0.03 9.07 3.54
CA ALA A 130 0.38 9.45 2.20
C ALA A 130 1.90 9.28 1.96
N LEU A 131 2.73 9.46 2.99
CA LEU A 131 4.20 9.41 2.86
C LEU A 131 4.70 8.11 2.21
N ASP A 132 4.21 6.96 2.68
CA ASP A 132 4.65 5.67 2.14
C ASP A 132 4.23 5.52 0.66
N VAL A 133 3.10 6.08 0.22
CA VAL A 133 2.72 6.10 -1.20
C VAL A 133 3.65 6.97 -2.02
N LEU A 134 3.92 8.19 -1.57
CA LEU A 134 4.79 9.14 -2.28
C LEU A 134 6.22 8.59 -2.42
N VAL A 135 6.78 8.02 -1.35
CA VAL A 135 8.10 7.39 -1.36
C VAL A 135 8.10 6.16 -2.27
N SER A 136 7.05 5.33 -2.21
CA SER A 136 6.95 4.14 -3.06
C SER A 136 6.87 4.50 -4.54
N ALA A 137 6.11 5.55 -4.88
CA ALA A 137 5.99 6.02 -6.26
C ALA A 137 7.34 6.50 -6.80
N ILE A 138 8.12 7.23 -6.01
CA ILE A 138 9.49 7.66 -6.39
C ILE A 138 10.43 6.46 -6.53
N GLY A 139 10.33 5.45 -5.65
CA GLY A 139 11.21 4.29 -5.70
C GLY A 139 10.87 3.28 -6.80
N ALA A 140 9.64 3.32 -7.31
CA ALA A 140 9.15 2.40 -8.33
C ALA A 140 9.16 2.98 -9.76
N ASN A 141 9.40 4.29 -9.92
CA ASN A 141 9.47 5.02 -11.19
C ASN A 141 10.90 5.52 -11.47
#